data_AF-A0A354TH91-F1
#
_entry.id   AF-A0A354TH91-F1
#
_cell.length_a   1.000
_cell.length_b   1.000
_cell.length_c   1.000
_cell.angle_alpha   90.00
_cell.angle_beta   90.00
_cell.angle_gamma   90.00
#
_symmetry.space_group_name_H-M   'P 1'
#
loop_
_entity.id
_entity.type
_entity.pdbx_description
1 polymer ?
#
loop_
_entity_poly.entity_id
_entity_poly.type
_entity_poly.pdbx_seq_one_letter_code
_entity_poly.pdbx_strand_id
1 'polypeptide(L)' 'MNNHEILLEFVLTTAHTEPVERRIRIYRGLAAICGDPIEEQRLLALAWDLEKADDSCRRFKFNFVQKP' A
#
# COMPACT_ATOMS: atom_id res chain seq x y z
N MET A 1 -12.20 -21.87 -2.70
CA MET A 1 -11.87 -20.65 -1.95
C MET A 1 -12.51 -20.72 -0.59
N ASN A 2 -11.72 -20.58 0.47
CA ASN A 2 -12.24 -20.46 1.83
C ASN A 2 -12.76 -19.03 2.08
N ASN A 3 -13.57 -18.82 3.13
CA ASN A 3 -14.13 -17.50 3.44
C ASN A 3 -13.06 -16.43 3.73
N HIS A 4 -11.88 -16.84 4.18
CA HIS A 4 -10.76 -15.96 4.50
C HIS A 4 -10.10 -15.43 3.22
N GLU A 5 -9.88 -16.27 2.21
CA GLU A 5 -9.37 -15.92 0.90
C GLU A 5 -10.29 -14.92 0.17
N ILE A 6 -11.61 -15.16 0.22
CA ILE A 6 -12.62 -14.25 -0.36
C ILE A 6 -12.54 -12.88 0.31
N LEU A 7 -12.39 -12.84 1.64
CA LEU A 7 -12.30 -11.60 2.39
C LEU A 7 -11.01 -10.83 2.05
N LEU A 8 -9.87 -11.54 1.98
CA LEU A 8 -8.59 -10.95 1.59
C LEU A 8 -8.66 -10.35 0.19
N GLU A 9 -9.19 -11.09 -0.78
CA GLU A 9 -9.34 -10.62 -2.15
C GLU A 9 -10.24 -9.38 -2.23
N PHE A 10 -11.41 -9.41 -1.58
CA PHE A 10 -12.33 -8.27 -1.53
C PHE A 10 -11.68 -7.01 -0.93
N VAL A 11 -10.95 -7.16 0.18
CA VAL A 11 -10.26 -6.04 0.83
C VAL A 11 -9.14 -5.50 -0.06
N LEU A 12 -8.39 -6.37 -0.74
CA LEU A 12 -7.35 -5.97 -1.69
C LEU A 12 -7.92 -5.23 -2.89
N THR A 13 -9.02 -5.71 -3.48
CA THR A 13 -9.71 -5.02 -4.58
C THR A 13 -10.17 -3.63 -4.14
N THR A 14 -10.79 -3.55 -2.95
CA THR A 14 -11.30 -2.28 -2.43
C THR A 14 -10.17 -1.32 -2.05
N ALA A 15 -9.03 -1.81 -1.59
CA ALA A 15 -7.89 -0.96 -1.24
C ALA A 15 -7.47 -0.05 -2.41
N HIS A 16 -7.62 -0.46 -3.66
CA HIS A 16 -7.23 0.36 -4.81
C HIS A 16 -7.99 1.69 -4.94
N THR A 17 -9.18 1.81 -4.35
CA THR A 17 -9.97 3.06 -4.38
C THR A 17 -9.65 4.00 -3.22
N GLU A 18 -8.84 3.55 -2.26
CA GLU A 18 -8.54 4.31 -1.04
C GLU A 18 -7.30 5.20 -1.20
N PRO A 19 -7.20 6.30 -0.43
CA PRO A 19 -5.99 7.11 -0.35
C PRO A 19 -4.77 6.28 0.05
N VAL A 20 -3.58 6.67 -0.43
CA VAL A 20 -2.33 5.92 -0.25
C VAL A 20 -2.05 5.58 1.22
N GLU A 21 -2.23 6.53 2.14
CA GLU A 21 -2.05 6.28 3.57
C GLU A 21 -2.93 5.14 4.11
N ARG A 22 -4.18 5.06 3.65
CA ARG A 22 -5.13 4.03 4.06
C ARG A 22 -4.79 2.69 3.41
N ARG A 23 -4.33 2.68 2.15
CA ARG A 23 -3.81 1.48 1.48
C ARG A 23 -2.63 0.85 2.22
N ILE A 24 -1.68 1.68 2.67
CA ILE A 24 -0.54 1.23 3.48
C ILE A 24 -1.02 0.53 4.75
N ARG A 25 -1.99 1.14 5.46
CA ARG A 25 -2.56 0.54 6.68
C ARG A 25 -3.29 -0.77 6.39
N ILE A 26 -4.05 -0.85 5.30
CA ILE A 26 -4.75 -2.06 4.89
C ILE A 26 -3.72 -3.18 4.64
N TYR A 27 -2.69 -2.94 3.83
CA TYR A 27 -1.68 -3.98 3.55
C TYR A 27 -0.94 -4.45 4.81
N ARG A 28 -0.56 -3.53 5.71
CA ARG A 28 0.03 -3.91 7.01
C ARG A 28 -0.93 -4.72 7.88
N GLY A 29 -2.20 -4.34 7.91
CA GLY A 29 -3.24 -5.06 8.65
C GLY A 29 -3.50 -6.46 8.10
N LEU A 30 -3.55 -6.60 6.78
CA LEU A 30 -3.70 -7.90 6.11
C LEU A 30 -2.49 -8.81 6.34
N ALA A 31 -1.28 -8.26 6.28
CA ALA A 31 -0.05 -9.01 6.56
C ALA A 31 -0.07 -9.62 7.96
N ALA A 32 -0.60 -8.88 8.94
CA ALA A 32 -0.69 -9.35 10.33
C ALA A 32 -1.72 -10.48 10.54
N ILE A 33 -2.66 -10.71 9.62
CA ILE A 33 -3.76 -11.67 9.79
C ILE A 33 -3.81 -12.77 8.73
N CYS A 34 -3.04 -12.69 7.64
CA CYS A 34 -3.13 -13.64 6.53
C CYS A 34 -2.59 -15.04 6.84
N GLY A 35 -1.73 -15.18 7.85
CA GLY A 35 -1.25 -16.48 8.33
C GLY A 35 -0.30 -17.25 7.39
N ASP A 36 -0.05 -16.73 6.19
CA ASP A 36 0.94 -17.22 5.23
C ASP A 36 2.16 -16.29 5.20
N PRO A 37 3.36 -16.76 5.57
CA PRO A 37 4.59 -15.96 5.55
C PRO A 37 4.94 -15.36 4.18
N ILE A 38 4.59 -16.05 3.08
CA ILE A 38 4.88 -15.56 1.73
C ILE A 38 3.98 -14.36 1.41
N GLU A 39 2.68 -14.48 1.67
CA GLU A 39 1.74 -13.38 1.49
C GLU A 39 1.99 -12.23 2.46
N GLU A 40 2.37 -12.52 3.70
CA GLU A 40 2.79 -11.50 4.68
C GLU A 40 3.94 -10.65 4.11
N GLN A 41 5.01 -11.31 3.65
CA GLN A 41 6.16 -10.62 3.07
C GLN A 41 5.77 -9.79 1.83
N ARG A 42 4.90 -10.32 0.98
CA ARG A 42 4.38 -9.62 -0.21
C ARG A 42 3.62 -8.35 0.17
N LEU A 43 2.71 -8.45 1.14
CA LEU A 43 1.89 -7.34 1.60
C LEU A 43 2.73 -6.25 2.29
N LEU A 44 3.72 -6.65 3.09
CA LEU A 44 4.67 -5.71 3.71
C LEU A 44 5.52 -4.98 2.67
N ALA A 45 5.98 -5.67 1.62
CA ALA A 45 6.71 -5.05 0.53
C ALA A 45 5.86 -4.00 -0.20
N LEU A 46 4.61 -4.32 -0.53
CA LEU A 46 3.68 -3.36 -1.15
C LEU A 46 3.42 -2.14 -0.26
N ALA A 47 3.26 -2.34 1.05
CA ALA A 47 3.10 -1.23 1.99
C ALA A 47 4.33 -0.32 2.01
N TRP A 48 5.53 -0.90 1.99
CA TRP A 48 6.78 -0.15 1.99
C TRP A 48 6.99 0.63 0.70
N ASP A 49 6.73 0.02 -0.45
CA ASP A 49 6.88 0.69 -1.75
C ASP A 49 5.92 1.88 -1.88
N LEU A 50 4.67 1.73 -1.41
CA LEU A 50 3.71 2.83 -1.37
C LEU A 50 4.15 3.97 -0.45
N GLU A 51 4.68 3.64 0.74
CA GLU A 51 5.16 4.65 1.70
C GLU A 51 6.34 5.44 1.12
N LYS A 52 7.30 4.76 0.47
CA LYS A 52 8.42 5.41 -0.23
C LYS A 52 7.95 6.30 -1.37
N ALA A 53 6.96 5.86 -2.14
CA ALA A 53 6.42 6.63 -3.25
C ALA A 53 5.71 7.90 -2.74
N ASP A 54 4.87 7.77 -1.71
CA ASP A 54 4.18 8.89 -1.08
C ASP A 54 5.16 9.91 -0.48
N ASP A 55 6.18 9.43 0.25
CA ASP A 55 7.25 10.28 0.78
C ASP A 55 8.00 11.02 -0.34
N SER A 56 8.30 10.34 -1.44
CA SER A 56 8.96 10.95 -2.61
C SER A 56 8.09 12.03 -3.22
N CYS A 57 6.79 11.78 -3.40
CA CYS A 57 5.83 12.75 -3.91
C CYS A 57 5.70 13.97 -3.00
N ARG A 58 5.63 13.78 -1.68
CA ARG A 58 5.54 14.88 -0.71
C ARG A 58 6.79 15.75 -0.66
N ARG A 59 7.96 15.12 -0.83
CA ARG A 59 9.26 15.82 -0.84
C ARG A 59 9.56 16.48 -2.17
N PHE A 60 8.86 16.11 -3.24
CA PHE A 60 9.02 16.72 -4.54
C PHE A 60 8.56 18.18 -4.51
N LYS A 61 9.52 19.11 -4.48
CA LYS A 61 9.29 20.54 -4.65
C LYS A 61 9.62 20.92 -6.09
N PHE A 62 8.66 21.50 -6.81
CA PHE A 62 8.94 22.10 -8.11
C PHE A 62 9.85 23.32 -7.92
N ASN A 63 11.12 23.16 -8.27
CA ASN A 63 12.02 24.30 -8.41
C ASN A 63 11.79 24.92 -9.78
N PHE A 64 10.84 25.85 -9.88
CA PHE A 64 10.69 26.65 -11.09
C PHE A 64 11.86 27.62 -11.18
N VAL A 65 12.85 27.28 -12.02
CA VAL A 65 13.88 28.23 -12.43
C VAL A 65 13.21 29.23 -13.36
N GLN A 66 12.85 30.41 -12.86
CA GLN A 66 12.48 31.54 -13.70
C GLN A 66 13.72 31.89 -14.52
N LYS A 67 13.70 31.61 -15.83
CA LYS A 67 14.71 32.14 -16.74
C LYS A 67 14.48 33.66 -16.88
N PRO A 68 15.55 34.46 -16.82
CA PRO A 68 15.48 35.91 -17.01
C PRO A 68 15.06 36.29 -18.43
#